data_AF-A0A420CZC0-F1
#
_entry.id   AF-A0A420CZC0-F1
#
_cell.length_a   1.000
_cell.length_b   1.000
_cell.length_c   1.000
_cell.angle_alpha   90.00
_cell.angle_beta   90.00
_cell.angle_gamma   90.00
#
_symmetry.space_group_name_H-M   'P 1'
#
loop_
_entity.id
_entity.type
_entity.pdbx_description
1 polymer ?
#
loop_
_entity_poly.entity_id
_entity_poly.type
_entity_poly.pdbx_seq_one_letter_code
_entity_poly.pdbx_strand_id
1 'polypeptide(L)' 'MTVKLAITADLAARIDALAARSNLSASDIVRDALENGRSLDWQERFLEKIAAAVEEADRRAFADTREIERVLNKYRPA' A
#
# COMPACT_ATOMS: atom_id res chain seq x y z
N MET A 1 -6.16 -21.84 11.68
CA MET A 1 -6.10 -22.86 10.61
C MET A 1 -4.76 -22.73 9.90
N THR A 2 -4.13 -23.83 9.50
CA THR A 2 -2.89 -23.83 8.71
C THR A 2 -3.21 -24.36 7.33
N VAL A 3 -2.93 -23.58 6.28
CA VAL A 3 -3.15 -23.97 4.88
C VAL A 3 -1.80 -24.14 4.20
N LYS A 4 -1.60 -25.25 3.50
CA LYS A 4 -0.43 -25.46 2.64
C LYS A 4 -0.83 -25.20 1.20
N LEU A 5 -0.09 -24.33 0.52
CA LEU A 5 -0.33 -23.96 -0.87
C LEU A 5 0.92 -24.29 -1.68
N ALA A 6 0.75 -25.01 -2.79
CA ALA A 6 1.79 -25.13 -3.80
C ALA A 6 1.64 -23.95 -4.76
N ILE A 7 2.67 -23.11 -4.81
CA ILE A 7 2.71 -21.93 -5.69
C ILE A 7 3.91 -22.01 -6.63
N THR A 8 3.84 -21.27 -7.74
CA THR A 8 4.96 -21.18 -8.68
C THR A 8 6.13 -20.43 -8.05
N ALA A 9 7.35 -20.68 -8.54
CA ALA A 9 8.55 -19.98 -8.08
C ALA A 9 8.47 -18.46 -8.33
N ASP A 10 7.84 -18.06 -9.44
CA ASP A 10 7.58 -16.66 -9.77
C ASP A 10 6.67 -15.99 -8.71
N LEU A 11 5.58 -16.66 -8.33
CA LEU A 11 4.66 -16.15 -7.32
C LEU A 11 5.33 -16.04 -5.94
N ALA A 12 6.16 -17.03 -5.57
CA ALA A 12 6.95 -16.97 -4.35
C ALA A 12 7.92 -15.78 -4.36
N ALA A 13 8.66 -15.58 -5.45
CA ALA A 13 9.58 -14.46 -5.60
C ALA A 13 8.88 -13.09 -5.48
N ARG A 14 7.67 -12.96 -6.03
CA ARG A 14 6.86 -11.74 -5.88
C ARG A 14 6.44 -11.49 -4.43
N ILE A 15 6.01 -12.52 -3.71
CA ILE A 15 5.66 -12.43 -2.28
C ILE A 15 6.89 -12.03 -1.45
N ASP A 16 8.05 -12.64 -1.70
CA ASP A 16 9.28 -12.32 -0.99
C ASP A 16 9.74 -10.88 -1.26
N ALA A 17 9.60 -10.40 -2.50
CA ALA A 17 9.90 -9.01 -2.85
C ALA A 17 8.97 -8.02 -2.14
N LEU A 18 7.69 -8.34 -1.99
CA LEU A 18 6.74 -7.54 -1.21
C LEU A 18 7.08 -7.54 0.29
N ALA A 19 7.47 -8.70 0.83
CA ALA A 19 7.86 -8.83 2.22
C ALA A 19 9.13 -8.01 2.51
N ALA A 20 10.13 -8.05 1.63
CA ALA A 20 11.37 -7.29 1.78
C ALA A 20 11.17 -5.76 1.73
N ARG A 21 10.12 -5.29 1.05
CA ARG A 21 9.80 -3.85 0.89
C ARG A 21 8.80 -3.34 1.93
N SER A 22 8.27 -4.22 2.77
CA SER A 22 7.26 -3.88 3.78
C SER A 22 7.67 -4.43 5.15
N ASN A 23 6.86 -4.15 6.17
CA ASN A 23 7.04 -4.77 7.47
C ASN A 23 6.13 -6.00 7.65
N LEU A 24 5.72 -6.63 6.54
CA LEU A 24 4.79 -7.76 6.52
C LEU A 24 5.55 -9.06 6.27
N SER A 25 5.10 -10.15 6.89
CA SER A 25 5.58 -11.49 6.53
C SER A 25 4.95 -11.97 5.22
N ALA A 26 5.58 -12.94 4.56
CA ALA A 26 5.00 -13.62 3.39
C ALA A 26 3.60 -14.18 3.69
N SER A 27 3.37 -14.69 4.91
CA SER A 27 2.06 -15.18 5.33
C SER A 27 1.04 -14.06 5.47
N ASP A 28 1.44 -12.87 5.92
CA ASP A 28 0.54 -11.71 6.00
C ASP A 28 0.11 -11.25 4.61
N ILE A 29 1.05 -11.19 3.66
CA ILE A 29 0.79 -10.83 2.25
C ILE A 29 -0.22 -11.80 1.62
N VAL A 30 -0.01 -13.10 1.79
CA VAL A 30 -0.91 -14.14 1.27
C VAL A 30 -2.27 -14.08 1.98
N ARG A 31 -2.29 -13.89 3.30
CA ARG A 31 -3.54 -13.75 4.06
C ARG A 31 -4.34 -12.55 3.57
N ASP A 32 -3.70 -11.41 3.35
CA ASP A 32 -4.36 -10.19 2.91
C ASP A 32 -4.98 -10.36 1.51
N ALA A 33 -4.32 -11.14 0.64
CA ALA A 33 -4.86 -11.49 -0.67
C ALA A 33 -6.07 -12.43 -0.59
N LEU A 34 -6.04 -13.43 0.30
CA LEU A 34 -7.10 -14.45 0.40
C LEU A 34 -8.32 -13.98 1.22
N GLU A 35 -8.10 -13.20 2.28
CA GLU A 35 -9.17 -12.80 3.21
C GLU A 35 -9.72 -11.41 2.92
N ASN A 36 -8.85 -10.48 2.51
CA ASN A 36 -9.22 -9.05 2.38
C ASN A 36 -9.34 -8.60 0.92
N GLY A 37 -9.17 -9.50 -0.06
CA GLY A 37 -9.26 -9.20 -1.49
C GLY A 37 -8.18 -8.26 -2.00
N ARG A 38 -7.11 -8.05 -1.22
CA ARG A 38 -5.98 -7.19 -1.58
C ARG A 38 -5.00 -7.99 -2.41
N SER A 39 -5.26 -8.06 -3.71
CA SER A 39 -4.40 -8.80 -4.64
C SER A 39 -2.93 -8.35 -4.54
N LEU A 40 -2.00 -9.21 -4.97
CA LEU A 40 -0.58 -8.88 -4.99
C LEU A 40 -0.31 -7.60 -5.80
N ASP A 41 -0.95 -7.45 -6.97
CA ASP A 41 -0.83 -6.23 -7.77
C ASP A 41 -1.29 -4.98 -6.99
N TRP A 42 -2.38 -5.09 -6.23
CA TRP A 42 -2.85 -4.01 -5.39
C TRP A 42 -1.85 -3.68 -4.28
N GLN A 43 -1.29 -4.71 -3.63
CA GLN A 43 -0.29 -4.54 -2.56
C GLN A 43 1.00 -3.90 -3.10
N GLU A 44 1.45 -4.30 -4.29
CA GLU A 44 2.61 -3.70 -4.98
C GLU A 44 2.39 -2.22 -5.26
N ARG A 45 1.23 -1.87 -5.85
CA ARG A 45 0.86 -0.47 -6.12
C ARG A 45 0.69 0.35 -4.85
N PHE A 46 0.20 -0.28 -3.77
CA PHE A 46 0.07 0.39 -2.49
C PHE A 46 1.44 0.75 -1.92
N LEU A 47 2.42 -0.17 -1.93
CA LEU A 47 3.77 0.12 -1.47
C LEU A 47 4.47 1.20 -2.31
N GLU A 48 4.24 1.23 -3.63
CA GLU A 48 4.75 2.31 -4.48
C GLU A 48 4.18 3.68 -4.08
N LYS A 49 2.88 3.75 -3.77
CA LYS A 49 2.25 4.98 -3.28
C LYS A 49 2.80 5.40 -1.93
N ILE A 50 3.03 4.46 -1.02
CA ILE A 50 3.65 4.76 0.29
C ILE A 50 5.06 5.30 0.10
N ALA A 51 5.88 4.68 -0.75
CA ALA A 51 7.24 5.15 -1.02
C ALA A 51 7.23 6.59 -1.56
N ALA A 52 6.38 6.89 -2.54
CA ALA A 52 6.23 8.25 -3.06
C ALA A 52 5.78 9.25 -1.99
N ALA A 53 4.83 8.87 -1.14
CA ALA A 53 4.34 9.72 -0.05
C ALA A 53 5.43 9.99 1.02
N VAL A 54 6.29 9.01 1.31
CA VAL A 54 7.44 9.19 2.21
C VAL A 54 8.42 10.21 1.62
N GLU A 55 8.75 10.10 0.33
CA GLU A 55 9.62 11.07 -0.33
C GLU A 55 9.04 12.50 -0.35
N GLU A 56 7.71 12.64 -0.55
CA GLU A 56 7.03 13.92 -0.45
C GLU A 56 7.09 14.49 0.98
N ALA A 57 6.87 13.64 1.99
CA ALA A 57 6.96 14.02 3.38
C ALA A 57 8.37 14.48 3.79
N ASP A 58 9.41 13.79 3.30
CA ASP A 58 10.81 14.18 3.52
C ASP A 58 11.13 15.56 2.93
N ARG A 59 10.50 15.90 1.80
CA ARG A 59 10.56 17.25 1.19
C ARG A 59 9.65 18.27 1.87
N ARG A 60 8.91 17.89 2.92
CA ARG A 60 7.86 18.69 3.56
C ARG A 60 6.81 19.20 2.57
N ALA A 61 6.57 18.46 1.48
CA ALA A 61 5.60 18.77 0.45
C ALA A 61 4.18 18.39 0.91
N PHE A 62 3.77 18.95 2.04
CA PHE A 62 2.40 18.83 2.54
C PHE A 62 1.51 19.89 1.91
N ALA A 63 0.19 19.70 2.02
CA ALA A 63 -0.78 20.63 1.48
C ALA A 63 -0.53 22.07 1.98
N ASP A 64 -0.48 23.01 1.04
CA ASP A 64 -0.30 24.42 1.38
C ASP A 64 -1.63 25.06 1.86
N THR A 65 -1.54 26.29 2.38
CA THR A 65 -2.73 27.01 2.87
C THR A 65 -3.80 27.16 1.80
N ARG A 66 -3.43 27.36 0.53
CA ARG A 66 -4.39 27.55 -0.58
C ARG A 66 -5.11 26.26 -0.89
N GLU A 67 -4.40 25.13 -0.86
CA GLU A 67 -5.00 23.81 -1.05
C GLU A 67 -5.97 23.46 0.07
N ILE A 68 -5.62 23.80 1.32
CA ILE A 68 -6.50 23.64 2.48
C ILE A 68 -7.76 24.50 2.31
N GLU A 69 -7.61 25.78 2.00
CA GLU A 69 -8.73 26.70 1.77
C GLU A 69 -9.65 26.22 0.64
N ARG A 70 -9.08 25.70 -0.46
CA ARG A 70 -9.84 25.12 -1.57
C ARG A 70 -10.72 23.96 -1.11
N VAL A 71 -10.18 23.05 -0.30
CA VAL A 71 -10.95 21.91 0.25
C VAL A 71 -12.02 22.39 1.21
N LEU A 72 -11.69 23.29 2.15
CA LEU A 72 -12.65 23.82 3.11
C LEU A 72 -13.81 24.54 2.42
N ASN A 73 -13.53 25.35 1.39
CA ASN A 73 -14.57 26.06 0.65
C ASN A 73 -15.44 25.12 -0.19
N LYS A 74 -14.89 24.02 -0.72
CA LYS A 74 -15.66 23.02 -1.49
C LYS A 74 -16.78 22.38 -0.67
N TYR A 75 -16.55 22.18 0.63
CA TYR A 75 -17.49 21.50 1.52
C TYR A 75 -18.19 22.46 2.49
N ARG A 76 -18.03 23.78 2.30
CA ARG A 76 -18.70 24.78 3.13
C ARG A 76 -20.21 24.70 2.88
N PRO A 77 -21.04 24.46 3.91
CA PRO A 77 -22.48 24.60 3.78
C PRO A 77 -22.82 26.05 3.38
N ALA A 78 -23.82 26.21 2.51
CA ALA A 78 -24.32 27.52 2.09
C ALA A 78 -24.88 28.31 3.28
#